data_AF-A0A172XSC0-F1
#
_entry.id   AF-A0A172XSC0-F1
#
_cell.length_a   1.000
_cell.length_b   1.000
_cell.length_c   1.000
_cell.angle_alpha   90.00
_cell.angle_beta   90.00
_cell.angle_gamma   90.00
#
_symmetry.space_group_name_H-M   'P 1'
#
loop_
_entity.id
_entity.type
_entity.pdbx_description
1 polymer ?
#
loop_
_entity_poly.entity_id
_entity_poly.type
_entity_poly.pdbx_seq_one_letter_code
_entity_poly.pdbx_strand_id
1 'polypeptide(L)'
;MPLYIFSSCKGQDKEEKQKPEVYKAKCEGEYSTGQKTTEREKKWSLTKSDILSIISLSKEIDAQEVHYTYPVTPCNIDVKGFNIKGKKVDLFINGGSHLQITDGSKITILGCDDPKCKKYFLFPKEDMNDEAESVNDSNYKVKNTYKVDFDNDKISDSIIIKQNTEEQQEFKMEIYKNGNLFFNKLFYCDSMLLDLQVNYGQIFNIKIENKDQYGNVFGKVTIPVLLKNKELYVEKLFVANFGISAKTGDNEWNTKEFSNKTKLKNLNLDNIYRGDDDWDYE
;
A
#
# COMPACT_ATOMS: atom_id res chain seq x y z
N MET A 1 9.91 -82.61 8.65
CA MET A 1 9.88 -81.32 9.36
C MET A 1 9.76 -80.21 8.33
N PRO A 2 8.63 -79.50 8.25
CA PRO A 2 8.54 -78.29 7.44
C PRO A 2 9.05 -77.09 8.25
N LEU A 3 9.96 -76.32 7.65
CA LEU A 3 10.49 -75.05 8.16
C LEU A 3 9.48 -73.94 7.81
N TYR A 4 8.78 -73.41 8.80
CA TYR A 4 7.93 -72.23 8.64
C TYR A 4 8.81 -70.96 8.72
N ILE A 5 8.92 -70.24 7.60
CA ILE A 5 9.54 -68.93 7.55
C ILE A 5 8.49 -67.92 8.05
N PHE A 6 8.68 -67.42 9.27
CA PHE A 6 7.94 -66.25 9.74
C PHE A 6 8.50 -65.01 9.06
N SER A 7 7.84 -64.55 8.00
CA SER A 7 8.02 -63.18 7.49
C SER A 7 7.42 -62.21 8.50
N SER A 8 8.26 -61.75 9.44
CA SER A 8 7.96 -60.63 10.32
C SER A 8 7.84 -59.36 9.47
N CYS A 9 6.62 -58.88 9.29
CA CYS A 9 6.38 -57.54 8.79
C CYS A 9 6.95 -56.55 9.81
N LYS A 10 8.08 -55.92 9.49
CA LYS A 10 8.50 -54.68 10.14
C LYS A 10 7.36 -53.68 10.00
N GLY A 11 6.65 -53.42 11.08
CA GLY A 11 5.78 -52.27 11.20
C GLY A 11 6.60 -51.03 10.87
N GLN A 12 6.30 -50.39 9.75
CA GLN A 12 6.63 -48.98 9.59
C GLN A 12 5.74 -48.24 10.58
N ASP A 13 6.30 -47.92 11.75
CA ASP A 13 5.76 -46.86 12.57
C ASP A 13 5.70 -45.62 11.68
N LYS A 14 4.48 -45.28 11.26
CA LYS A 14 4.20 -43.96 10.71
C LYS A 14 4.54 -43.01 11.84
N GLU A 15 5.70 -42.36 11.77
CA GLU A 15 5.94 -41.13 12.51
C GLU A 15 4.72 -40.24 12.26
N GLU A 16 3.89 -40.08 13.29
CA GLU A 16 2.91 -39.01 13.33
C GLU A 16 3.72 -37.73 13.18
N LYS A 17 3.72 -37.17 11.97
CA LYS A 17 4.23 -35.82 11.72
C LYS A 17 3.51 -34.91 12.70
N GLN A 18 4.18 -34.59 13.82
CA GLN A 18 3.68 -33.64 14.79
C GLN A 18 3.28 -32.40 14.00
N LYS A 19 2.01 -32.01 14.13
CA LYS A 19 1.52 -30.79 13.49
C LYS A 19 2.46 -29.66 13.88
N PRO A 20 2.93 -28.85 12.91
CA PRO A 20 3.87 -27.78 13.21
C PRO A 20 3.26 -26.87 14.27
N GLU A 21 4.05 -26.49 15.26
CA GLU A 21 3.65 -25.52 16.28
C GLU A 21 3.36 -24.18 15.58
N VAL A 22 2.15 -23.65 15.81
CA VAL A 22 1.66 -22.41 15.18
C VAL A 22 1.33 -21.39 16.27
N TYR A 23 1.91 -20.20 16.15
CA TYR A 23 1.67 -19.05 17.01
C TYR A 23 0.66 -18.14 16.33
N LYS A 24 -0.50 -17.91 16.97
CA LYS A 24 -1.59 -17.12 16.41
C LYS A 24 -1.53 -15.68 16.87
N ALA A 25 -1.86 -14.76 15.98
CA ALA A 25 -1.98 -13.35 16.32
C ALA A 25 -3.16 -13.09 17.26
N LYS A 26 -2.96 -12.16 18.18
CA LYS A 26 -4.02 -11.47 18.91
C LYS A 26 -4.14 -10.08 18.31
N CYS A 27 -5.31 -9.78 17.76
CA CYS A 27 -5.59 -8.47 17.19
C CYS A 27 -6.53 -7.72 18.13
N GLU A 28 -5.99 -6.74 18.84
CA GLU A 28 -6.71 -5.94 19.84
C GLU A 28 -6.61 -4.46 19.45
N GLY A 29 -7.76 -3.79 19.28
CA GLY A 29 -7.85 -2.38 18.91
C GLY A 29 -8.21 -2.13 17.44
N GLU A 30 -8.09 -0.87 17.03
CA GLU A 30 -8.28 -0.39 15.66
C GLU A 30 -6.95 0.18 15.17
N TYR A 31 -6.77 0.26 13.84
CA TYR A 31 -5.64 1.02 13.30
C TYR A 31 -5.76 2.49 13.72
N SER A 32 -4.65 3.24 13.70
CA SER A 32 -4.64 4.68 14.00
C SER A 32 -5.58 5.49 13.08
N THR A 33 -5.91 4.94 11.91
CA THR A 33 -6.88 5.48 10.95
C THR A 33 -8.35 5.24 11.32
N GLY A 34 -8.63 4.48 12.39
CA GLY A 34 -9.98 4.03 12.75
C GLY A 34 -10.47 2.83 11.92
N GLN A 35 -9.64 2.30 11.01
CA GLN A 35 -9.98 1.08 10.27
C GLN A 35 -10.03 -0.13 11.21
N LYS A 36 -11.04 -0.99 11.02
CA LYS A 36 -11.16 -2.25 11.76
C LYS A 36 -10.34 -3.35 11.09
N THR A 37 -9.73 -4.19 11.92
CA THR A 37 -8.95 -5.35 11.48
C THR A 37 -9.80 -6.35 10.70
N THR A 38 -9.33 -6.80 9.54
CA THR A 38 -10.08 -7.74 8.70
C THR A 38 -10.06 -9.17 9.26
N GLU A 39 -11.03 -10.02 8.86
CA GLU A 39 -11.04 -11.44 9.25
C GLU A 39 -9.83 -12.23 8.73
N ARG A 40 -9.18 -11.74 7.67
CA ARG A 40 -7.93 -12.30 7.16
C ARG A 40 -6.76 -11.97 8.10
N GLU A 41 -6.63 -10.70 8.51
CA GLU A 41 -5.60 -10.25 9.44
C GLU A 41 -5.70 -10.94 10.81
N LYS A 42 -6.93 -11.14 11.32
CA LYS A 42 -7.17 -11.87 12.57
C LYS A 42 -6.73 -13.34 12.54
N LYS A 43 -6.55 -13.92 11.33
CA LYS A 43 -6.08 -15.29 11.13
C LYS A 43 -4.56 -15.36 10.93
N TRP A 44 -3.86 -14.23 10.98
CA TRP A 44 -2.42 -14.19 10.87
C TRP A 44 -1.76 -15.07 11.94
N SER A 45 -0.80 -15.87 11.51
CA SER A 45 -0.10 -16.81 12.38
C SER A 45 1.23 -17.18 11.77
N LEU A 46 2.16 -17.61 12.62
CA LEU A 46 3.52 -17.97 12.24
C LEU A 46 3.86 -19.35 12.78
N THR A 47 4.60 -20.13 12.01
CA THR A 47 5.24 -21.35 12.49
C THR A 47 6.56 -21.02 13.17
N LYS A 48 7.09 -21.97 13.94
CA LYS A 48 8.46 -21.87 14.48
C LYS A 48 9.52 -21.59 13.41
N SER A 49 9.42 -22.21 12.23
CA SER A 49 10.35 -21.97 11.13
C SER A 49 10.23 -20.56 10.54
N ASP A 50 9.02 -20.00 10.53
CA ASP A 50 8.79 -18.64 10.05
C ASP A 50 9.44 -17.64 10.99
N ILE A 51 9.24 -17.80 12.31
CA ILE A 51 9.87 -16.94 13.32
C ILE A 51 11.40 -16.96 13.21
N LEU A 52 12.01 -18.14 13.06
CA LEU A 52 13.46 -18.25 12.86
C LEU A 52 13.93 -17.59 11.57
N SER A 53 13.13 -17.68 10.50
CA SER A 53 13.42 -17.04 9.22
C SER A 53 13.36 -15.52 9.34
N ILE A 54 12.32 -14.99 9.99
CA ILE A 54 12.16 -13.56 10.26
C ILE A 54 13.38 -13.05 11.04
N ILE A 55 13.72 -13.68 12.17
CA ILE A 55 14.87 -13.27 13.00
C ILE A 55 16.17 -13.27 12.18
N SER A 56 16.35 -14.22 11.27
CA SER A 56 17.51 -14.28 10.39
C SER A 56 17.55 -13.19 9.30
N LEU A 57 16.39 -12.68 8.89
CA LEU A 57 16.26 -11.66 7.85
C LEU A 57 16.25 -10.24 8.43
N SER A 58 15.85 -10.09 9.70
CA SER A 58 15.75 -8.80 10.38
C SER A 58 17.10 -8.25 10.80
N LYS A 59 17.15 -6.92 10.96
CA LYS A 59 18.29 -6.16 11.50
C LYS A 59 17.88 -5.43 12.76
N GLU A 60 18.85 -5.14 13.62
CA GLU A 60 18.61 -4.30 14.80
C GLU A 60 18.27 -2.87 14.36
N ILE A 61 17.22 -2.31 14.97
CA ILE A 61 16.71 -0.97 14.73
C ILE A 61 16.50 -0.27 16.06
N ASP A 62 16.43 1.06 16.05
CA ASP A 62 16.08 1.83 17.24
C ASP A 62 14.56 2.08 17.38
N ALA A 63 14.15 2.64 18.51
CA ALA A 63 12.75 2.95 18.79
C ALA A 63 12.20 4.06 17.88
N GLN A 64 13.07 4.93 17.35
CA GLN A 64 12.70 5.99 16.43
C GLN A 64 12.33 5.39 15.07
N GLU A 65 13.15 4.49 14.54
CA GLU A 65 12.86 3.75 13.31
C GLU A 65 11.55 2.97 13.40
N VAL A 66 11.24 2.32 14.53
CA VAL A 66 9.94 1.67 14.74
C VAL A 66 8.79 2.66 14.57
N HIS A 67 8.89 3.84 15.18
CA HIS A 67 7.78 4.79 15.20
C HIS A 67 7.54 5.45 13.84
N TYR A 68 8.61 5.69 13.08
CA TYR A 68 8.51 6.41 11.82
C TYR A 68 8.37 5.47 10.63
N THR A 69 9.06 4.33 10.61
CA THR A 69 9.23 3.54 9.38
C THR A 69 8.50 2.21 9.37
N TYR A 70 8.02 1.73 10.52
CA TYR A 70 7.32 0.46 10.61
C TYR A 70 5.85 0.69 10.98
N PRO A 71 4.88 0.11 10.23
CA PRO A 71 3.48 0.26 10.56
C PRO A 71 3.18 -0.25 11.97
N VAL A 72 2.44 0.51 12.77
CA VAL A 72 1.95 0.02 14.06
C VAL A 72 0.60 -0.65 13.85
N THR A 73 0.59 -1.99 13.86
CA THR A 73 -0.64 -2.77 13.64
C THR A 73 -1.27 -3.21 14.96
N PRO A 74 -2.61 -3.37 15.04
CA PRO A 74 -3.28 -3.89 16.22
C PRO A 74 -3.06 -5.40 16.43
N CYS A 75 -2.36 -6.09 15.51
CA CYS A 75 -2.14 -7.54 15.54
C CYS A 75 -0.73 -7.91 16.04
N ASN A 76 -0.66 -8.67 17.13
CA ASN A 76 0.58 -9.07 17.78
C ASN A 76 0.65 -10.58 18.02
N ILE A 77 1.85 -11.16 17.96
CA ILE A 77 2.15 -12.53 18.38
C ILE A 77 3.14 -12.47 19.55
N ASP A 78 2.67 -12.92 20.72
CA ASP A 78 3.49 -13.06 21.92
C ASP A 78 3.94 -14.51 22.09
N VAL A 79 5.25 -14.75 22.22
CA VAL A 79 5.81 -16.08 22.46
C VAL A 79 6.73 -16.06 23.66
N LYS A 80 6.40 -16.82 24.70
CA LYS A 80 7.24 -16.92 25.91
C LYS A 80 8.21 -18.10 25.83
N GLY A 81 9.45 -17.88 26.27
CA GLY A 81 10.48 -18.92 26.37
C GLY A 81 10.85 -19.58 25.04
N PHE A 82 10.74 -18.84 23.93
CA PHE A 82 11.14 -19.29 22.59
C PHE A 82 12.63 -19.62 22.55
N ASN A 83 12.99 -20.75 21.95
CA ASN A 83 14.38 -21.22 21.92
C ASN A 83 15.10 -20.74 20.65
N ILE A 84 16.02 -19.79 20.79
CA ILE A 84 16.94 -19.35 19.74
C ILE A 84 18.33 -19.87 20.07
N LYS A 85 18.85 -20.78 19.23
CA LYS A 85 20.23 -21.33 19.35
C LYS A 85 20.57 -21.84 20.77
N GLY A 86 19.62 -22.46 21.47
CA GLY A 86 19.80 -23.01 22.82
C GLY A 86 19.45 -22.06 23.96
N LYS A 87 19.09 -20.80 23.66
CA LYS A 87 18.72 -19.77 24.64
C LYS A 87 17.22 -19.50 24.60
N LYS A 88 16.58 -19.48 25.78
CA LYS A 88 15.16 -19.12 25.92
C LYS A 88 15.01 -17.61 26.02
N VAL A 89 14.17 -17.04 25.16
CA VAL A 89 13.84 -15.61 25.11
C VAL A 89 12.34 -15.42 24.96
N ASP A 90 11.83 -14.26 25.33
CA ASP A 90 10.46 -13.87 25.03
C ASP A 90 10.44 -13.04 23.74
N LEU A 91 9.45 -13.27 22.89
CA LEU A 91 9.26 -12.58 21.62
C LEU A 91 7.94 -11.83 21.62
N PHE A 92 7.99 -10.60 21.12
CA PHE A 92 6.83 -9.81 20.73
C PHE A 92 6.96 -9.50 19.24
N ILE A 93 6.04 -9.96 18.41
CA ILE A 93 6.09 -9.76 16.95
C ILE A 93 4.84 -8.97 16.53
N ASN A 94 5.03 -7.80 15.92
CA ASN A 94 3.94 -6.98 15.40
C ASN A 94 3.71 -7.31 13.91
N GLY A 95 2.46 -7.21 13.46
CA GLY A 95 2.09 -7.39 12.05
C GLY A 95 2.75 -6.42 11.07
N GLY A 96 3.29 -5.29 11.55
CA GLY A 96 3.98 -4.27 10.75
C GLY A 96 5.49 -4.44 10.65
N SER A 97 5.94 -5.68 10.44
CA SER A 97 7.34 -5.99 10.10
C SER A 97 8.41 -5.64 11.13
N HIS A 98 8.05 -5.56 12.41
CA HIS A 98 9.02 -5.41 13.50
C HIS A 98 8.77 -6.40 14.64
N LEU A 99 9.82 -6.73 15.39
CA LEU A 99 9.73 -7.59 16.57
C LEU A 99 10.68 -7.15 17.68
N GLN A 100 10.40 -7.60 18.89
CA GLN A 100 11.25 -7.42 20.06
C GLN A 100 11.67 -8.77 20.61
N ILE A 101 12.94 -8.90 20.95
CA ILE A 101 13.51 -10.05 21.65
C ILE A 101 13.89 -9.59 23.06
N THR A 102 13.24 -10.20 24.05
CA THR A 102 13.50 -9.94 25.47
C THR A 102 14.26 -11.09 26.09
N ASP A 103 15.45 -10.78 26.59
CA ASP A 103 16.37 -11.70 27.24
C ASP A 103 16.69 -11.18 28.65
N GLY A 104 15.89 -11.60 29.63
CA GLY A 104 15.95 -11.05 30.98
C GLY A 104 15.59 -9.56 30.98
N SER A 105 16.57 -8.70 31.30
CA SER A 105 16.41 -7.24 31.27
C SER A 105 16.79 -6.59 29.94
N LYS A 106 17.42 -7.33 29.01
CA LYS A 106 17.84 -6.78 27.71
C LYS A 106 16.69 -6.91 26.72
N ILE A 107 16.31 -5.79 26.09
CA ILE A 107 15.36 -5.73 24.97
C ILE A 107 16.15 -5.39 23.72
N THR A 108 16.00 -6.19 22.66
CA THR A 108 16.55 -5.90 21.33
C THR A 108 15.40 -5.77 20.36
N ILE A 109 15.35 -4.65 19.62
CA ILE A 109 14.30 -4.39 18.65
C ILE A 109 14.86 -4.71 17.26
N LEU A 110 14.12 -5.49 16.48
CA LEU A 110 14.48 -5.86 15.13
C LEU A 110 13.41 -5.42 14.14
N GLY A 111 13.84 -4.91 13.00
CA GLY A 111 12.99 -4.60 11.85
C GLY A 111 13.31 -5.50 10.67
N CYS A 112 12.31 -5.91 9.90
CA CYS A 112 12.53 -6.62 8.65
C CYS A 112 12.17 -5.76 7.43
N ASP A 113 13.21 -5.35 6.69
CA ASP A 113 13.09 -4.60 5.43
C ASP A 113 13.37 -5.47 4.19
N ASP A 114 13.86 -6.71 4.37
CA ASP A 114 14.14 -7.62 3.25
C ASP A 114 12.82 -8.00 2.53
N PRO A 115 12.75 -7.94 1.18
CA PRO A 115 11.57 -8.34 0.42
C PRO A 115 11.04 -9.75 0.75
N LYS A 116 11.92 -10.66 1.20
CA LYS A 116 11.54 -12.01 1.64
C LYS A 116 10.69 -12.01 2.90
N CYS A 117 10.66 -10.93 3.67
CA CYS A 117 9.82 -10.78 4.84
C CYS A 117 8.36 -10.48 4.52
N LYS A 118 8.04 -9.97 3.31
CA LYS A 118 6.66 -9.61 2.91
C LYS A 118 5.65 -10.76 3.09
N LYS A 119 6.09 -12.02 2.97
CA LYS A 119 5.22 -13.20 3.14
C LYS A 119 4.93 -13.59 4.59
N TYR A 120 5.67 -13.04 5.56
CA TYR A 120 5.54 -13.38 6.97
C TYR A 120 4.74 -12.35 7.77
N PHE A 121 4.66 -11.10 7.30
CA PHE A 121 4.01 -10.00 7.99
C PHE A 121 2.72 -9.58 7.28
N LEU A 122 1.89 -8.81 7.99
CA LEU A 122 0.67 -8.23 7.42
C LEU A 122 0.99 -7.01 6.58
N PHE A 123 1.90 -6.16 7.08
CA PHE A 123 2.33 -4.95 6.39
C PHE A 123 3.87 -4.88 6.37
N PRO A 124 4.48 -4.58 5.21
CA PRO A 124 5.91 -4.34 5.12
C PRO A 124 6.31 -3.05 5.84
N LYS A 125 7.62 -2.82 6.00
CA LYS A 125 8.18 -1.51 6.32
C LYS A 125 7.60 -0.45 5.36
N GLU A 126 7.20 0.70 5.87
CA GLU A 126 6.75 1.83 5.05
C GLU A 126 7.97 2.40 4.31
N ASP A 127 7.89 2.47 2.99
CA ASP A 127 8.93 3.12 2.21
C ASP A 127 8.70 4.63 2.26
N MET A 128 9.56 5.33 3.00
CA MET A 128 9.56 6.81 3.01
C MET A 128 10.19 7.40 1.73
N ASN A 129 10.68 6.56 0.81
CA ASN A 129 10.95 6.99 -0.55
C ASN A 129 9.73 6.68 -1.41
N ASP A 130 9.06 7.74 -1.88
CA ASP A 130 8.03 7.69 -2.93
C ASP A 130 8.64 7.29 -4.30
N GLU A 131 9.35 6.17 -4.37
CA GLU A 131 9.80 5.55 -5.61
C GLU A 131 8.93 4.32 -5.90
N ALA A 132 7.84 4.59 -6.62
CA ALA A 132 6.98 3.66 -7.35
C ALA A 132 7.38 2.17 -7.24
N GLU A 133 6.81 1.47 -6.25
CA GLU A 133 6.89 0.01 -6.21
C GLU A 133 6.28 -0.56 -7.51
N SER A 134 6.97 -1.52 -8.11
CA SER A 134 6.46 -2.31 -9.23
C SER A 134 5.28 -3.15 -8.74
N VAL A 135 4.08 -2.60 -8.89
CA VAL A 135 2.80 -3.23 -8.58
C VAL A 135 2.65 -4.54 -9.38
N ASN A 136 2.29 -5.63 -8.71
CA ASN A 136 1.84 -6.88 -9.35
C ASN A 136 0.64 -6.55 -10.25
N ASP A 137 0.85 -6.55 -11.57
CA ASP A 137 -0.16 -6.15 -12.57
C ASP A 137 -1.37 -7.12 -12.64
N SER A 138 -1.33 -8.24 -11.91
CA SER A 138 -2.41 -9.23 -11.84
C SER A 138 -3.70 -8.68 -11.21
N ASN A 139 -3.58 -7.70 -10.32
CA ASN A 139 -4.71 -7.16 -9.57
C ASN A 139 -5.30 -5.92 -10.25
N TYR A 140 -4.81 -5.55 -11.43
CA TYR A 140 -5.21 -4.34 -12.13
C TYR A 140 -5.84 -4.68 -13.47
N LYS A 141 -7.05 -4.18 -13.67
CA LYS A 141 -7.75 -4.29 -14.95
C LYS A 141 -7.62 -2.97 -15.70
N VAL A 142 -7.23 -3.04 -16.96
CA VAL A 142 -7.27 -1.88 -17.87
C VAL A 142 -8.71 -1.38 -17.97
N LYS A 143 -8.93 -0.14 -17.58
CA LYS A 143 -10.22 0.54 -17.65
C LYS A 143 -10.32 1.38 -18.92
N ASN A 144 -9.28 2.17 -19.20
CA ASN A 144 -9.20 3.02 -20.38
C ASN A 144 -7.77 3.07 -20.94
N THR A 145 -7.68 3.19 -22.25
CA THR A 145 -6.43 3.49 -22.96
C THR A 145 -6.65 4.70 -23.84
N TYR A 146 -5.77 5.68 -23.70
CA TYR A 146 -5.80 6.94 -24.43
C TYR A 146 -4.57 7.01 -25.33
N LYS A 147 -4.75 7.47 -26.56
CA LYS A 147 -3.64 7.79 -27.46
C LYS A 147 -3.34 9.27 -27.34
N VAL A 148 -2.07 9.61 -27.14
CA VAL A 148 -1.59 10.98 -26.99
C VAL A 148 -0.34 11.12 -27.87
N ASP A 149 -0.11 12.33 -28.38
CA ASP A 149 1.12 12.66 -29.08
C ASP A 149 1.84 13.73 -28.26
N PHE A 150 2.85 13.33 -27.48
CA PHE A 150 3.56 14.27 -26.60
C PHE A 150 4.57 15.14 -27.35
N ASP A 151 5.06 14.66 -28.50
CA ASP A 151 6.16 15.29 -29.25
C ASP A 151 5.71 15.86 -30.62
N ASN A 152 4.43 15.74 -30.98
CA ASN A 152 3.87 16.04 -32.30
C ASN A 152 4.58 15.30 -33.45
N ASP A 153 5.11 14.10 -33.17
CA ASP A 153 5.91 13.30 -34.10
C ASP A 153 5.13 12.15 -34.74
N LYS A 154 3.81 12.08 -34.48
CA LYS A 154 2.88 11.04 -34.96
C LYS A 154 3.16 9.65 -34.40
N ILE A 155 4.06 9.50 -33.42
CA ILE A 155 4.20 8.25 -32.68
C ILE A 155 3.09 8.24 -31.62
N SER A 156 2.26 7.18 -31.62
CA SER A 156 1.14 7.10 -30.68
C SER A 156 1.64 6.68 -29.30
N ASP A 157 2.07 7.65 -28.52
CA ASP A 157 2.22 7.48 -27.08
C ASP A 157 0.86 7.10 -26.48
N SER A 158 0.89 6.48 -25.31
CA SER A 158 -0.34 6.02 -24.68
C SER A 158 -0.39 6.31 -23.20
N ILE A 159 -1.59 6.62 -22.74
CA ILE A 159 -1.90 6.69 -21.32
C ILE A 159 -2.90 5.58 -21.01
N ILE A 160 -2.56 4.73 -20.05
CA ILE A 160 -3.37 3.61 -19.62
C ILE A 160 -3.84 3.90 -18.19
N ILE A 161 -5.15 3.86 -17.98
CA ILE A 161 -5.76 3.89 -16.65
C ILE A 161 -6.19 2.47 -16.31
N LYS A 162 -5.60 1.93 -15.25
CA LYS A 162 -5.95 0.64 -14.68
C LYS A 162 -6.65 0.85 -13.34
N GLN A 163 -7.61 -0.01 -13.03
CA GLN A 163 -8.31 0.00 -11.74
C GLN A 163 -8.00 -1.30 -11.00
N ASN A 164 -7.70 -1.18 -9.71
CA ASN A 164 -7.48 -2.35 -8.86
C ASN A 164 -8.80 -3.13 -8.73
N THR A 165 -8.74 -4.45 -8.90
CA THR A 165 -9.90 -5.34 -8.86
C THR A 165 -10.38 -5.62 -7.44
N GLU A 166 -9.49 -5.57 -6.46
CA GLU A 166 -9.78 -5.79 -5.04
C GLU A 166 -10.17 -4.47 -4.36
N GLU A 167 -9.49 -3.38 -4.73
CA GLU A 167 -9.72 -2.04 -4.18
C GLU A 167 -10.26 -1.11 -5.26
N GLN A 168 -11.59 -1.07 -5.43
CA GLN A 168 -12.24 -0.32 -6.51
C GLN A 168 -11.96 1.19 -6.50
N GLN A 169 -11.43 1.73 -5.40
CA GLN A 169 -11.05 3.15 -5.27
C GLN A 169 -9.59 3.42 -5.66
N GLU A 170 -8.81 2.41 -6.01
CA GLU A 170 -7.41 2.58 -6.41
C GLU A 170 -7.26 2.51 -7.94
N PHE A 171 -6.71 3.59 -8.50
CA PHE A 171 -6.43 3.75 -9.92
C PHE A 171 -4.95 3.92 -10.16
N LYS A 172 -4.39 3.14 -11.10
CA LYS A 172 -3.02 3.29 -11.58
C LYS A 172 -3.03 3.94 -12.95
N MET A 173 -2.35 5.08 -13.07
CA MET A 173 -2.07 5.72 -14.35
C MET A 173 -0.67 5.34 -14.82
N GLU A 174 -0.55 4.87 -16.05
CA GLU A 174 0.73 4.58 -16.71
C GLU A 174 0.79 5.36 -18.02
N ILE A 175 1.91 6.03 -18.28
CA ILE A 175 2.16 6.74 -19.52
C ILE A 175 3.34 6.08 -20.20
N TYR A 176 3.13 5.69 -21.46
CA TYR A 176 4.14 5.07 -22.30
C TYR A 176 4.53 6.03 -23.41
N LYS A 177 5.83 6.31 -23.50
CA LYS A 177 6.42 7.10 -24.57
C LYS A 177 7.28 6.21 -25.47
N ASN A 178 6.97 6.16 -26.76
CA ASN A 178 7.63 5.26 -27.71
C ASN A 178 7.66 3.79 -27.21
N GLY A 179 6.59 3.34 -26.57
CA GLY A 179 6.46 1.99 -25.99
C GLY A 179 7.18 1.77 -24.65
N ASN A 180 7.96 2.74 -24.15
CA ASN A 180 8.63 2.64 -22.86
C ASN A 180 7.82 3.33 -21.76
N LEU A 181 7.75 2.73 -20.57
CA LEU A 181 7.10 3.35 -19.42
C LEU A 181 7.84 4.65 -19.05
N PHE A 182 7.14 5.77 -19.22
CA PHE A 182 7.65 7.11 -18.96
C PHE A 182 7.21 7.64 -17.60
N PHE A 183 5.99 7.29 -17.17
CA PHE A 183 5.43 7.72 -15.89
C PHE A 183 4.47 6.67 -15.36
N ASN A 184 4.43 6.49 -14.05
CA ASN A 184 3.34 5.82 -13.37
C ASN A 184 3.02 6.51 -12.04
N LYS A 185 1.75 6.47 -11.62
CA LYS A 185 1.30 6.97 -10.31
C LYS A 185 -0.05 6.35 -9.92
N LEU A 186 -0.24 6.17 -8.62
CA LEU A 186 -1.51 5.75 -8.02
C LEU A 186 -2.37 6.96 -7.64
N PHE A 187 -3.69 6.81 -7.79
CA PHE A 187 -4.72 7.75 -7.42
C PHE A 187 -5.81 7.02 -6.65
N TYR A 188 -6.21 7.58 -5.51
CA TYR A 188 -7.28 7.04 -4.67
C TYR A 188 -8.54 7.89 -4.83
N CYS A 189 -9.56 7.35 -5.49
CA CYS A 189 -10.83 8.03 -5.80
C CYS A 189 -11.89 7.05 -6.30
N ASP A 190 -13.16 7.45 -6.35
CA ASP A 190 -14.24 6.58 -6.88
C ASP A 190 -14.27 6.52 -8.41
N SER A 191 -13.80 7.56 -9.09
CA SER A 191 -13.74 7.64 -10.54
C SER A 191 -12.57 8.48 -11.01
N MET A 192 -11.89 8.00 -12.05
CA MET A 192 -10.81 8.71 -12.74
C MET A 192 -11.01 8.63 -14.25
N LEU A 193 -10.87 9.76 -14.93
CA LEU A 193 -10.94 9.90 -16.38
C LEU A 193 -9.88 10.90 -16.85
N LEU A 194 -9.46 10.77 -18.11
CA LEU A 194 -8.64 11.77 -18.78
C LEU A 194 -9.47 12.55 -19.80
N ASP A 195 -9.26 13.85 -19.81
CA ASP A 195 -9.78 14.75 -20.83
C ASP A 195 -8.61 15.24 -21.69
N LEU A 196 -8.61 14.82 -22.97
CA LEU A 196 -7.59 15.18 -23.95
C LEU A 196 -7.97 16.44 -24.73
N GLN A 197 -9.20 16.95 -24.59
CA GLN A 197 -9.64 18.19 -25.23
C GLN A 197 -9.24 19.37 -24.35
N VAL A 198 -7.95 19.70 -24.41
CA VAL A 198 -7.34 20.72 -23.56
C VAL A 198 -7.03 22.00 -24.30
N ASN A 199 -6.97 23.10 -23.55
CA ASN A 199 -6.61 24.43 -24.05
C ASN A 199 -5.34 24.92 -23.33
N TYR A 200 -4.84 26.12 -23.64
CA TYR A 200 -3.83 26.79 -22.81
C TYR A 200 -2.54 25.99 -22.49
N GLY A 201 -2.07 25.16 -23.42
CA GLY A 201 -0.76 24.49 -23.34
C GLY A 201 -0.68 23.26 -22.44
N GLN A 202 -1.82 22.76 -21.95
CA GLN A 202 -1.86 21.45 -21.29
C GLN A 202 -1.78 20.33 -22.33
N ILE A 203 -1.38 19.14 -21.89
CA ILE A 203 -1.36 17.92 -22.70
C ILE A 203 -2.59 17.03 -22.44
N PHE A 204 -3.09 17.04 -21.21
CA PHE A 204 -4.36 16.43 -20.81
C PHE A 204 -4.78 16.98 -19.44
N ASN A 205 -6.04 16.81 -19.09
CA ASN A 205 -6.54 17.03 -17.74
C ASN A 205 -6.89 15.69 -17.10
N ILE A 206 -6.47 15.47 -15.86
CA ILE A 206 -6.99 14.37 -15.04
C ILE A 206 -8.27 14.86 -14.37
N LYS A 207 -9.36 14.10 -14.50
CA LYS A 207 -10.64 14.36 -13.83
C LYS A 207 -10.90 13.24 -12.83
N ILE A 208 -11.03 13.63 -11.57
CA ILE A 208 -11.29 12.74 -10.45
C ILE A 208 -12.64 13.09 -9.85
N GLU A 209 -13.41 12.07 -9.47
CA GLU A 209 -14.67 12.23 -8.74
C GLU A 209 -14.70 11.33 -7.51
N ASN A 210 -15.23 11.87 -6.41
CA ASN A 210 -15.52 11.15 -5.17
C ASN A 210 -17.03 11.14 -4.90
N LYS A 211 -17.50 10.01 -4.40
CA LYS A 211 -18.91 9.69 -4.21
C LYS A 211 -19.22 9.42 -2.75
N ASP A 212 -20.40 9.84 -2.33
CA ASP A 212 -20.91 9.54 -1.00
C ASP A 212 -21.36 8.07 -0.93
N GLN A 213 -21.80 7.64 0.25
CA GLN A 213 -22.33 6.29 0.49
C GLN A 213 -23.56 5.93 -0.36
N TYR A 214 -24.22 6.91 -0.98
CA TYR A 214 -25.37 6.73 -1.87
C TYR A 214 -24.97 6.76 -3.35
N GLY A 215 -23.68 6.93 -3.65
CA GLY A 215 -23.16 7.00 -5.01
C GLY A 215 -23.26 8.38 -5.66
N ASN A 216 -23.68 9.42 -4.92
CA ASN A 216 -23.75 10.78 -5.45
C ASN A 216 -22.35 11.41 -5.43
N VAL A 217 -21.98 12.07 -6.53
CA VAL A 217 -20.70 12.77 -6.61
C VAL A 217 -20.75 14.01 -5.72
N PHE A 218 -19.89 14.07 -4.71
CA PHE A 218 -19.77 15.22 -3.80
C PHE A 218 -18.44 15.96 -3.96
N GLY A 219 -17.42 15.33 -4.55
CA GLY A 219 -16.11 15.95 -4.76
C GLY A 219 -15.65 15.73 -6.20
N LYS A 220 -15.09 16.78 -6.81
CA LYS A 220 -14.49 16.72 -8.14
C LYS A 220 -13.15 17.43 -8.12
N VAL A 221 -12.14 16.84 -8.73
CA VAL A 221 -10.83 17.47 -8.92
C VAL A 221 -10.45 17.42 -10.38
N THR A 222 -10.09 18.57 -10.93
CA THR A 222 -9.50 18.69 -12.27
C THR A 222 -8.04 19.11 -12.13
N ILE A 223 -7.15 18.29 -12.67
CA ILE A 223 -5.70 18.48 -12.62
C ILE A 223 -5.20 18.68 -14.06
N PRO A 224 -5.03 19.92 -14.51
CA PRO A 224 -4.37 20.21 -15.77
C PRO A 224 -2.90 19.80 -15.73
N VAL A 225 -2.49 18.93 -16.64
CA VAL A 225 -1.12 18.42 -16.74
C VAL A 225 -0.41 19.11 -17.90
N LEU A 226 0.78 19.62 -17.63
CA LEU A 226 1.67 20.23 -18.61
C LEU A 226 2.91 19.36 -18.80
N LEU A 227 3.46 19.33 -20.02
CA LEU A 227 4.76 18.73 -20.32
C LEU A 227 5.79 19.83 -20.48
N LYS A 228 6.80 19.89 -19.61
CA LYS A 228 7.92 20.83 -19.71
C LYS A 228 9.21 20.08 -19.45
N ASN A 229 10.25 20.31 -20.27
CA ASN A 229 11.56 19.67 -20.11
C ASN A 229 11.52 18.14 -19.96
N LYS A 230 10.64 17.46 -20.72
CA LYS A 230 10.42 16.01 -20.64
C LYS A 230 9.94 15.52 -19.26
N GLU A 231 9.28 16.38 -18.49
CA GLU A 231 8.65 16.03 -17.22
C GLU A 231 7.21 16.57 -17.15
N LEU A 232 6.36 15.87 -16.40
CA LEU A 232 4.96 16.22 -16.21
C LEU A 232 4.79 17.11 -14.98
N TYR A 233 4.13 18.24 -15.15
CA TYR A 233 3.91 19.25 -14.13
C TYR A 233 2.43 19.58 -13.96
N VAL A 234 2.11 19.99 -12.75
CA VAL A 234 0.83 20.59 -12.38
C VAL A 234 1.16 21.96 -11.82
N GLU A 235 0.60 23.01 -12.41
CA GLU A 235 0.78 24.39 -11.91
C GLU A 235 -0.41 24.84 -11.07
N LYS A 236 -1.59 24.28 -11.38
CA LYS A 236 -2.85 24.59 -10.75
C LYS A 236 -3.72 23.35 -10.72
N LEU A 237 -4.66 23.29 -9.79
CA LEU A 237 -5.73 22.31 -9.79
C LEU A 237 -7.03 22.95 -9.30
N PHE A 238 -8.15 22.39 -9.73
CA PHE A 238 -9.47 22.91 -9.43
C PHE A 238 -10.26 21.86 -8.66
N VAL A 239 -10.67 22.20 -7.45
CA VAL A 239 -11.49 21.33 -6.61
C VAL A 239 -12.90 21.90 -6.53
N ALA A 240 -13.89 21.07 -6.77
CA ALA A 240 -15.29 21.40 -6.56
C ALA A 240 -15.89 20.44 -5.54
N ASN A 241 -16.44 20.98 -4.47
CA ASN A 241 -17.13 20.20 -3.44
C ASN A 241 -18.60 20.62 -3.38
N PHE A 242 -19.50 19.63 -3.36
CA PHE A 242 -20.92 19.83 -3.21
C PHE A 242 -21.29 19.85 -1.73
N GLY A 243 -21.98 20.89 -1.30
CA GLY A 243 -22.39 21.04 0.09
C GLY A 243 -23.28 22.24 0.32
N ILE A 244 -23.66 22.44 1.58
CA ILE A 244 -24.48 23.59 1.99
C ILE A 244 -23.57 24.82 2.06
N SER A 245 -23.91 25.84 1.30
CA SER A 245 -23.20 27.11 1.36
C SER A 245 -23.53 27.87 2.61
N ALA A 246 -22.50 28.33 3.32
CA ALA A 246 -22.67 29.22 4.48
C ALA A 246 -23.27 30.59 4.09
N LYS A 247 -23.23 30.95 2.80
CA LYS A 247 -23.75 32.24 2.30
C LYS A 247 -25.23 32.17 1.93
N THR A 248 -25.64 31.13 1.23
CA THR A 248 -27.00 30.99 0.70
C THR A 248 -27.87 30.04 1.53
N GLY A 249 -27.26 29.12 2.28
CA GLY A 249 -27.97 28.04 2.98
C GLY A 249 -28.46 26.92 2.05
N ASP A 250 -28.19 27.03 0.75
CA ASP A 250 -28.60 26.08 -0.28
C ASP A 250 -27.48 25.08 -0.60
N ASN A 251 -27.87 23.93 -1.18
CA ASN A 251 -26.93 22.97 -1.73
C ASN A 251 -26.34 23.49 -3.04
N GLU A 252 -25.05 23.77 -3.05
CA GLU A 252 -24.34 24.27 -4.22
C GLU A 252 -22.93 23.70 -4.34
N TRP A 253 -22.35 23.85 -5.53
CA TRP A 253 -20.96 23.50 -5.79
C TRP A 253 -20.05 24.66 -5.39
N ASN A 254 -19.20 24.42 -4.40
CA ASN A 254 -18.14 25.34 -4.01
C ASN A 254 -16.85 24.96 -4.75
N THR A 255 -16.27 25.91 -5.46
CA THR A 255 -15.05 25.70 -6.23
C THR A 255 -13.87 26.44 -5.61
N LYS A 256 -12.72 25.79 -5.51
CA LYS A 256 -11.45 26.37 -5.05
C LYS A 256 -10.36 26.02 -6.05
N GLU A 257 -9.57 27.02 -6.41
CA GLU A 257 -8.34 26.86 -7.20
C GLU A 257 -7.16 26.78 -6.23
N PHE A 258 -6.27 25.83 -6.46
CA PHE A 258 -4.99 25.76 -5.77
C PHE A 258 -3.88 25.94 -6.79
N SER A 259 -3.05 26.97 -6.60
CA SER A 259 -1.93 27.29 -7.47
C SER A 259 -0.62 26.91 -6.79
N ASN A 260 -0.17 25.68 -6.97
CA ASN A 260 1.16 25.26 -6.53
C ASN A 260 1.82 24.43 -7.64
N LYS A 261 3.00 24.88 -8.07
CA LYS A 261 3.76 24.18 -9.10
C LYS A 261 4.46 22.98 -8.50
N THR A 262 3.99 21.80 -8.87
CA THR A 262 4.61 20.53 -8.49
C THR A 262 4.79 19.60 -9.68
N LYS A 263 5.71 18.64 -9.55
CA LYS A 263 5.81 17.54 -10.50
C LYS A 263 4.60 16.64 -10.30
N LEU A 264 3.99 16.14 -11.38
CA LEU A 264 2.82 15.25 -11.27
C LEU A 264 3.13 14.01 -10.41
N LYS A 265 4.37 13.51 -10.46
CA LYS A 265 4.80 12.38 -9.61
C LYS A 265 4.70 12.68 -8.12
N ASN A 266 4.96 13.93 -7.72
CA ASN A 266 4.97 14.39 -6.33
C ASN A 266 3.61 14.94 -5.88
N LEU A 267 2.59 14.98 -6.76
CA LEU A 267 1.28 15.50 -6.38
C LEU A 267 0.64 14.59 -5.33
N ASN A 268 0.31 15.15 -4.16
CA ASN A 268 -0.47 14.49 -3.13
C ASN A 268 -1.83 15.18 -2.99
N LEU A 269 -2.91 14.43 -3.21
CA LEU A 269 -4.27 14.97 -3.16
C LEU A 269 -4.84 15.04 -1.75
N ASP A 270 -4.29 14.28 -0.79
CA ASP A 270 -4.82 14.24 0.59
C ASP A 270 -4.68 15.59 1.29
N ASN A 271 -3.56 16.27 1.03
CA ASN A 271 -3.28 17.62 1.53
C ASN A 271 -4.28 18.66 1.00
N ILE A 272 -5.01 18.36 -0.08
CA ILE A 272 -5.97 19.29 -0.71
C ILE A 272 -7.37 19.13 -0.10
N TYR A 273 -7.73 17.91 0.31
CA TYR A 273 -9.04 17.62 0.93
C TYR A 273 -9.12 17.98 2.42
N ARG A 274 -7.98 18.09 3.11
CA ARG A 274 -7.95 18.43 4.55
C ARG A 274 -8.22 19.90 4.86
N GLY A 275 -8.20 20.77 3.85
CA GLY A 275 -8.45 22.20 4.07
C GLY A 275 -7.41 22.87 4.95
N ASP A 276 -6.23 22.28 5.11
CA ASP A 276 -5.09 22.95 5.72
C ASP A 276 -4.71 24.10 4.79
N ASP A 277 -4.89 25.33 5.26
CA ASP A 277 -4.46 26.56 4.58
C ASP A 277 -2.92 26.70 4.52
N ASP A 278 -2.16 25.62 4.77
CA ASP A 278 -0.70 25.56 4.70
C ASP A 278 -0.16 25.50 3.26
N TRP A 279 -1.00 25.72 2.25
CA TRP A 279 -0.57 25.89 0.86
C TRP A 279 -0.16 27.33 0.50
N ASP A 280 -0.13 28.24 1.47
CA ASP A 280 0.27 29.65 1.31
C ASP A 280 1.70 29.98 1.83
N TYR A 281 2.60 28.99 1.93
CA TYR A 281 4.01 29.25 2.24
C TYR A 281 4.96 28.58 1.25
N GLU A 282 5.21 29.27 0.13
CA GLU A 282 6.53 29.78 -0.31
C GLU A 282 6.40 30.58 -1.63
#